data_AF-A0A4Q4CKK3-F1
#
_entry.id   AF-A0A4Q4CKK3-F1
#
_cell.length_a   1.000
_cell.length_b   1.000
_cell.length_c   1.000
_cell.angle_alpha   90.00
_cell.angle_beta   90.00
_cell.angle_gamma   90.00
#
_symmetry.space_group_name_H-M   'P 1'
#
loop_
_entity.id
_entity.type
_entity.pdbx_description
1 polymer ?
#
loop_
_entity_poly.entity_id
_entity_poly.type
_entity_poly.pdbx_seq_one_letter_code
_entity_poly.pdbx_strand_id
1 'polypeptide(L)'
;ANVDVDANPGIAQAMQVQGVPFVAAVVGGQLVPLFQSTAEEADVRQVFGQLLALGAQQGITGLAEPVGSSAPTDVEEEPADDPRFAAADAAFGAGDVAGAVAEYEKLLAQAPADAEVAERLAGVKLFGRTQGADLAAARTAAGNAPDDIDAQLLVADLDVSGGHVDDAFSRLIDLVRRSAGDDRDRVRERLLELFTVVGTTDDRVALARRALASALF
;
A
#
# COMPACT_ATOMS: atom_id res chain seq x y z
N ALA A 1 -10.36 -6.89 -15.09
CA ALA A 1 -10.81 -5.68 -15.80
C ALA A 1 -12.33 -5.57 -15.65
N ASN A 2 -12.86 -4.38 -15.33
CA ASN A 2 -14.30 -4.13 -15.24
C ASN A 2 -14.71 -3.21 -16.40
N VAL A 3 -15.81 -3.52 -17.06
CA VAL A 3 -16.32 -2.75 -18.21
C VAL A 3 -17.75 -2.33 -17.93
N ASP A 4 -18.01 -1.02 -17.99
CA ASP A 4 -19.35 -0.46 -17.94
C ASP A 4 -19.99 -0.56 -19.33
N VAL A 5 -21.04 -1.39 -19.43
CA VAL A 5 -21.77 -1.64 -20.67
C VAL A 5 -22.80 -0.55 -21.01
N ASP A 6 -23.25 0.24 -20.03
CA ASP A 6 -24.13 1.38 -20.25
C ASP A 6 -23.36 2.53 -20.92
N ALA A 7 -22.11 2.71 -20.54
CA ALA A 7 -21.19 3.65 -21.19
C ALA A 7 -20.62 3.13 -22.53
N ASN A 8 -20.63 1.81 -22.77
CA ASN A 8 -20.00 1.17 -23.94
C ASN A 8 -20.92 0.12 -24.62
N PRO A 9 -22.07 0.52 -25.19
CA PRO A 9 -23.08 -0.42 -25.72
C PRO A 9 -22.58 -1.28 -26.89
N GLY A 10 -21.59 -0.79 -27.65
CA GLY A 10 -20.98 -1.55 -28.75
C GLY A 10 -20.22 -2.79 -28.27
N ILE A 11 -19.65 -2.77 -27.05
CA ILE A 11 -18.95 -3.93 -26.47
C ILE A 11 -19.98 -5.01 -26.09
N ALA A 12 -21.10 -4.62 -25.47
CA ALA A 12 -22.16 -5.55 -25.11
C ALA A 12 -22.75 -6.28 -26.34
N GLN A 13 -22.91 -5.57 -27.45
CA GLN A 13 -23.40 -6.12 -28.72
C GLN A 13 -22.40 -7.07 -29.38
N ALA A 14 -21.12 -6.69 -29.44
CA ALA A 14 -20.05 -7.54 -29.97
C ALA A 14 -19.88 -8.82 -29.15
N MET A 15 -20.11 -8.72 -27.85
CA MET A 15 -20.04 -9.84 -26.90
C MET A 15 -21.33 -10.66 -26.79
N GLN A 16 -22.41 -10.28 -27.48
CA GLN A 16 -23.73 -10.92 -27.41
C GLN A 16 -24.25 -11.08 -25.97
N VAL A 17 -23.99 -10.09 -25.09
CA VAL A 17 -24.40 -10.13 -23.68
C VAL A 17 -25.92 -9.98 -23.59
N GLN A 18 -26.60 -10.95 -22.99
CA GLN A 18 -28.07 -10.98 -22.87
C GLN A 18 -28.57 -10.45 -21.50
N GLY A 19 -27.67 -10.23 -20.54
CA GLY A 19 -27.99 -9.69 -19.21
C GLY A 19 -26.75 -9.31 -18.41
N VAL A 20 -26.92 -8.44 -17.41
CA VAL A 20 -25.88 -7.96 -16.48
C VAL A 20 -26.23 -8.47 -15.07
N PRO A 21 -25.26 -8.98 -14.28
CA PRO A 21 -23.82 -9.07 -14.52
C PRO A 21 -23.42 -10.26 -15.43
N PHE A 22 -22.44 -10.01 -16.30
CA PHE A 22 -21.84 -11.01 -17.18
C PHE A 22 -20.34 -11.10 -16.92
N VAL A 23 -19.83 -12.31 -16.70
CA VAL A 23 -18.42 -12.58 -16.45
C VAL A 23 -17.92 -13.58 -17.50
N ALA A 24 -16.85 -13.22 -18.19
CA ALA A 24 -16.16 -14.07 -19.13
C ALA A 24 -14.65 -14.00 -18.89
N ALA A 25 -13.96 -15.10 -19.15
CA ALA A 25 -12.51 -15.17 -19.22
C ALA A 25 -12.04 -14.97 -20.66
N VAL A 26 -10.82 -14.45 -20.81
CA VAL A 26 -10.11 -14.46 -22.08
C VAL A 26 -8.90 -15.37 -21.92
N VAL A 27 -8.90 -16.49 -22.66
CA VAL A 27 -7.84 -17.49 -22.61
C VAL A 27 -7.26 -17.62 -24.02
N GLY A 28 -5.98 -17.28 -24.19
CA GLY A 28 -5.32 -17.34 -25.51
C GLY A 28 -5.96 -16.43 -26.58
N GLY A 29 -6.59 -15.31 -26.17
CA GLY A 29 -7.34 -14.41 -27.06
C GLY A 29 -8.74 -14.89 -27.43
N GLN A 30 -9.19 -16.03 -26.89
CA GLN A 30 -10.55 -16.55 -27.05
C GLN A 30 -11.38 -16.24 -25.80
N LEU A 31 -12.63 -15.84 -26.01
CA LEU A 31 -13.57 -15.55 -24.93
C LEU A 31 -14.28 -16.82 -24.48
N VAL A 32 -14.21 -17.09 -23.18
CA VAL A 32 -14.86 -18.22 -22.50
C VAL A 32 -15.87 -17.65 -21.51
N PRO A 33 -17.19 -17.76 -21.77
CA PRO A 33 -18.20 -17.29 -20.84
C PRO A 33 -18.15 -18.10 -19.54
N LEU A 34 -18.16 -17.42 -18.39
CA LEU A 34 -18.11 -18.06 -17.07
C LEU A 34 -19.47 -18.02 -16.38
N PHE A 35 -20.04 -16.82 -16.20
CA PHE A 35 -21.30 -16.62 -15.48
C PHE A 35 -22.16 -15.55 -16.15
N GLN A 36 -23.48 -15.75 -16.13
CA GLN A 36 -24.46 -14.79 -16.64
C GLN A 36 -25.47 -14.36 -15.55
N SER A 37 -25.17 -14.69 -14.30
CA SER A 37 -25.95 -14.37 -13.11
C SER A 37 -25.03 -14.22 -11.90
N THR A 38 -25.57 -13.76 -10.78
CA THR A 38 -24.85 -13.78 -9.48
C THR A 38 -24.51 -15.22 -9.12
N ALA A 39 -23.22 -15.49 -8.87
CA ALA A 39 -22.70 -16.79 -8.44
C ALA A 39 -22.27 -16.73 -6.97
N GLU A 40 -22.39 -17.83 -6.23
CA GLU A 40 -21.88 -17.93 -4.86
C GLU A 40 -20.35 -18.05 -4.85
N GLU A 41 -19.69 -17.61 -3.78
CA GLU A 41 -18.22 -17.57 -3.70
C GLU A 41 -17.58 -18.94 -3.94
N ALA A 42 -18.20 -20.01 -3.43
CA ALA A 42 -17.71 -21.38 -3.62
C ALA A 42 -17.69 -21.78 -5.10
N ASP A 43 -18.74 -21.43 -5.85
CA ASP A 43 -18.85 -21.72 -7.28
C ASP A 43 -17.83 -20.91 -8.09
N VAL A 44 -17.60 -19.65 -7.71
CA VAL A 44 -16.60 -18.78 -8.33
C VAL A 44 -15.19 -19.38 -8.15
N ARG A 45 -14.83 -19.79 -6.93
CA ARG A 45 -13.52 -20.40 -6.64
C ARG A 45 -13.31 -21.70 -7.43
N GLN A 46 -14.34 -22.53 -7.53
CA GLN A 46 -14.28 -23.79 -8.27
C GLN A 46 -14.05 -23.57 -9.77
N VAL A 47 -14.83 -22.67 -10.39
CA VAL A 47 -14.70 -22.35 -11.82
C VAL A 47 -13.35 -21.70 -12.12
N PHE A 48 -12.85 -20.85 -11.21
CA PHE A 48 -11.54 -20.24 -11.36
C PHE A 48 -10.41 -21.29 -11.32
N GLY A 49 -10.48 -22.26 -10.40
CA GLY A 49 -9.53 -23.37 -10.35
C GLY A 49 -9.53 -24.23 -11.64
N GLN A 50 -10.70 -24.48 -12.22
CA GLN A 50 -10.82 -25.20 -13.49
C GLN A 50 -10.23 -24.42 -14.67
N LEU A 51 -10.42 -23.09 -14.68
CA LEU A 51 -9.88 -22.21 -15.69
C LEU A 51 -8.34 -22.15 -15.64
N LEU A 52 -7.76 -22.12 -14.43
CA LEU A 52 -6.30 -22.19 -14.24
C LEU A 52 -5.74 -23.52 -14.73
N ALA A 53 -6.40 -24.63 -14.43
CA ALA A 53 -6.01 -25.95 -14.91
C ALA A 53 -6.08 -26.03 -16.45
N LEU A 54 -7.11 -25.43 -17.06
CA LEU A 54 -7.25 -25.35 -18.52
C LEU A 54 -6.16 -24.47 -19.15
N GLY A 55 -5.86 -23.31 -18.55
CA GLY A 55 -4.78 -22.43 -18.98
C GLY A 55 -3.41 -23.11 -18.95
N ALA A 56 -3.12 -23.84 -17.87
CA ALA A 56 -1.89 -24.62 -17.73
C ALA A 56 -1.76 -25.71 -18.81
N GLN A 57 -2.85 -26.43 -19.13
CA GLN A 57 -2.88 -27.41 -20.22
C GLN A 57 -2.65 -26.80 -21.60
N GLN A 58 -3.05 -25.54 -21.80
CA GLN A 58 -2.84 -24.80 -23.05
C GLN A 58 -1.48 -24.07 -23.11
N GLY A 59 -0.58 -24.32 -22.16
CA GLY A 59 0.75 -23.70 -22.11
C GLY A 59 0.72 -22.21 -21.74
N ILE A 60 -0.40 -21.72 -21.21
CA ILE A 60 -0.57 -20.35 -20.73
C ILE A 60 -0.01 -20.31 -19.31
N THR A 61 1.31 -20.26 -19.20
CA THR A 61 2.05 -20.12 -17.93
C THR A 61 2.44 -18.66 -17.64
N GLY A 62 2.05 -17.74 -18.51
CA GLY A 62 2.33 -16.31 -18.36
C GLY A 62 1.52 -15.73 -17.21
N LEU A 63 2.21 -15.31 -16.16
CA LEU A 63 1.65 -14.43 -15.14
C LEU A 63 1.46 -13.06 -15.81
N ALA A 64 0.26 -12.49 -15.72
CA ALA A 64 0.06 -11.11 -16.12
C ALA A 64 0.85 -10.20 -15.15
N GLU A 65 1.62 -9.26 -15.68
CA GLU A 65 2.28 -8.26 -14.84
C GLU A 65 1.21 -7.48 -14.06
N PRO A 66 1.34 -7.39 -12.73
CA PRO A 66 0.46 -6.56 -11.93
C PRO A 66 0.58 -5.10 -12.40
N VAL A 67 -0.55 -4.48 -12.72
CA VAL A 67 -0.62 -3.03 -12.99
C VAL A 67 -0.53 -2.28 -11.66
N GLY A 68 0.67 -2.27 -11.09
CA GLY A 68 1.03 -1.64 -9.83
C GLY A 68 2.51 -1.89 -9.60
N SER A 69 3.33 -0.84 -9.75
CA SER A 69 4.79 -0.90 -9.70
C SER A 69 5.33 -1.79 -8.57
N SER A 70 6.02 -2.87 -8.92
CA SER A 70 7.06 -3.52 -8.11
C SER A 70 7.98 -4.29 -9.04
N ALA A 71 9.29 -4.18 -8.80
CA ALA A 71 10.38 -4.84 -9.52
C ALA A 71 10.20 -6.38 -9.59
N PRO A 72 10.85 -7.09 -10.54
CA PRO A 72 10.67 -8.52 -10.71
C PRO A 72 11.15 -9.25 -9.46
N THR A 73 10.26 -10.03 -8.84
CA THR A 73 10.63 -11.01 -7.82
C THR A 73 10.58 -12.37 -8.48
N ASP A 74 11.72 -13.04 -8.52
CA ASP A 74 11.75 -14.50 -8.66
C ASP A 74 10.76 -15.09 -7.64
N VAL A 75 10.04 -16.13 -8.03
CA VAL A 75 9.14 -16.85 -7.12
C VAL A 75 10.00 -17.58 -6.09
N GLU A 76 10.49 -16.85 -5.09
CA GLU A 76 11.04 -17.39 -3.86
C GLU A 76 9.88 -18.08 -3.12
N GLU A 77 10.12 -19.32 -2.68
CA GLU A 77 9.29 -19.97 -1.67
C GLU A 77 8.94 -18.95 -0.60
N GLU A 78 7.66 -18.82 -0.21
CA GLU A 78 7.24 -17.96 0.91
C GLU A 78 8.25 -18.17 2.04
N PRO A 79 9.07 -17.15 2.38
CA PRO A 79 10.12 -17.34 3.36
C PRO A 79 9.44 -17.78 4.64
N ALA A 80 9.95 -18.86 5.25
CA ALA A 80 9.42 -19.33 6.52
C ALA A 80 9.34 -18.14 7.49
N ASP A 81 8.16 -17.92 8.08
CA ASP A 81 7.93 -16.81 9.02
C ASP A 81 9.04 -16.78 10.06
N ASP A 82 9.82 -15.69 10.07
CA ASP A 82 10.93 -15.53 11.01
C ASP A 82 10.36 -15.52 12.44
N PRO A 83 10.71 -16.50 13.30
CA PRO A 83 10.14 -16.63 14.62
C PRO A 83 10.29 -15.39 15.50
N ARG A 84 11.26 -14.50 15.20
CA ARG A 84 11.45 -13.25 15.94
C ARG A 84 10.24 -12.32 15.84
N PHE A 85 9.49 -12.37 14.74
CA PHE A 85 8.34 -11.49 14.51
C PHE A 85 7.01 -12.07 14.98
N ALA A 86 6.97 -13.36 15.34
CA ALA A 86 5.74 -14.08 15.68
C ALA A 86 4.84 -13.36 16.70
N ALA A 87 5.42 -12.71 17.73
CA ALA A 87 4.65 -11.96 18.72
C ALA A 87 4.03 -10.68 18.14
N ALA A 88 4.79 -9.94 17.32
CA ALA A 88 4.32 -8.73 16.66
C ALA A 88 3.25 -9.06 15.59
N ASP A 89 3.47 -10.12 14.83
CA ASP A 89 2.56 -10.57 13.78
C ASP A 89 1.26 -11.13 14.37
N ALA A 90 1.33 -11.84 15.49
CA ALA A 90 0.14 -12.27 16.22
C ALA A 90 -0.68 -11.08 16.75
N ALA A 91 -0.02 -10.05 17.31
CA ALA A 91 -0.69 -8.84 17.76
C ALA A 91 -1.35 -8.09 16.58
N PHE A 92 -0.62 -7.92 15.47
CA PHE A 92 -1.14 -7.27 14.27
C PHE A 92 -2.33 -8.03 13.67
N GLY A 93 -2.22 -9.37 13.57
CA GLY A 93 -3.30 -10.24 13.08
C GLY A 93 -4.55 -10.25 13.96
N ALA A 94 -4.40 -9.97 15.25
CA ALA A 94 -5.52 -9.77 16.18
C ALA A 94 -6.12 -8.35 16.11
N GLY A 95 -5.57 -7.46 15.28
CA GLY A 95 -5.95 -6.04 15.21
C GLY A 95 -5.37 -5.19 16.33
N ASP A 96 -4.49 -5.73 17.17
CA ASP A 96 -3.78 -4.99 18.22
C ASP A 96 -2.52 -4.33 17.63
N VAL A 97 -2.74 -3.27 16.87
CA VAL A 97 -1.65 -2.49 16.23
C VAL A 97 -0.71 -1.91 17.28
N ALA A 98 -1.23 -1.46 18.43
CA ALA A 98 -0.41 -0.93 19.51
C ALA A 98 0.49 -2.01 20.13
N GLY A 99 -0.04 -3.22 20.33
CA GLY A 99 0.73 -4.40 20.74
C GLY A 99 1.81 -4.75 19.73
N ALA A 100 1.50 -4.75 18.43
CA ALA A 100 2.48 -5.02 17.38
C ALA A 100 3.64 -4.00 17.39
N VAL A 101 3.32 -2.70 17.51
CA VAL A 101 4.35 -1.64 17.65
C VAL A 101 5.23 -1.90 18.86
N ALA A 102 4.65 -2.24 20.02
CA ALA A 102 5.42 -2.50 21.23
C ALA A 102 6.37 -3.70 21.08
N GLU A 103 5.95 -4.76 20.39
CA GLU A 103 6.83 -5.91 20.13
C GLU A 103 7.97 -5.56 19.16
N TYR A 104 7.69 -4.82 18.08
CA TYR A 104 8.73 -4.35 17.17
C TYR A 104 9.72 -3.39 17.85
N GLU A 105 9.27 -2.54 18.77
CA GLU A 105 10.15 -1.66 19.57
C GLU A 105 11.08 -2.45 20.49
N LYS A 106 10.61 -3.54 21.10
CA LYS A 106 11.46 -4.45 21.89
C LYS A 106 12.52 -5.12 21.03
N LEU A 107 12.16 -5.55 19.82
CA LEU A 107 13.12 -6.14 18.87
C LEU A 107 14.17 -5.11 18.46
N LEU A 108 13.75 -3.88 18.17
CA LEU A 108 14.66 -2.81 17.74
C LEU A 108 15.60 -2.40 18.88
N ALA A 109 15.13 -2.40 20.13
CA ALA A 109 15.97 -2.16 21.30
C ALA A 109 17.07 -3.23 21.48
N GLN A 110 16.79 -4.49 21.09
CA GLN A 110 17.77 -5.58 21.14
C GLN A 110 18.75 -5.55 19.96
N ALA A 111 18.29 -5.14 18.78
CA ALA A 111 19.09 -5.03 17.57
C ALA A 111 18.90 -3.67 16.87
N PRO A 112 19.50 -2.57 17.37
CA PRO A 112 19.23 -1.22 16.84
C PRO A 112 19.68 -0.97 15.40
N ALA A 113 20.54 -1.83 14.87
CA ALA A 113 21.04 -1.75 13.49
C ALA A 113 20.29 -2.69 12.53
N ASP A 114 19.25 -3.37 13.00
CA ASP A 114 18.45 -4.28 12.19
C ASP A 114 17.47 -3.50 11.30
N ALA A 115 17.79 -3.43 10.02
CA ALA A 115 17.01 -2.70 9.04
C ALA A 115 15.59 -3.27 8.88
N GLU A 116 15.43 -4.59 8.93
CA GLU A 116 14.12 -5.22 8.73
C GLU A 116 13.19 -4.92 9.93
N VAL A 117 13.70 -4.93 11.16
CA VAL A 117 12.91 -4.52 12.33
C VAL A 117 12.49 -3.06 12.21
N ALA A 118 13.41 -2.18 11.81
CA ALA A 118 13.13 -0.76 11.66
C ALA A 118 12.07 -0.49 10.57
N GLU A 119 12.17 -1.19 9.43
CA GLU A 119 11.21 -1.10 8.32
C GLU A 119 9.82 -1.59 8.73
N ARG A 120 9.73 -2.77 9.34
CA ARG A 120 8.46 -3.32 9.83
C ARG A 120 7.82 -2.44 10.90
N LEU A 121 8.62 -1.93 11.85
CA LEU A 121 8.15 -0.99 12.87
C LEU A 121 7.58 0.28 12.23
N ALA A 122 8.30 0.86 11.27
CA ALA A 122 7.87 2.08 10.59
C ALA A 122 6.56 1.84 9.81
N GLY A 123 6.42 0.69 9.15
CA GLY A 123 5.22 0.29 8.44
C GLY A 123 4.00 0.13 9.36
N VAL A 124 4.14 -0.58 10.48
CA VAL A 124 3.05 -0.76 11.45
C VAL A 124 2.66 0.57 12.11
N LYS A 125 3.64 1.42 12.44
CA LYS A 125 3.38 2.76 12.95
C LYS A 125 2.62 3.62 11.95
N LEU A 126 2.99 3.58 10.66
CA LEU A 126 2.25 4.29 9.62
C LEU A 126 0.81 3.78 9.51
N PHE A 127 0.63 2.46 9.44
CA PHE A 127 -0.69 1.83 9.41
C PHE A 127 -1.57 2.29 10.57
N GLY A 128 -1.05 2.27 11.81
CA GLY A 128 -1.80 2.69 12.98
C GLY A 128 -2.24 4.16 12.96
N ARG A 129 -1.47 5.05 12.33
CA ARG A 129 -1.81 6.47 12.24
C ARG A 129 -2.81 6.80 11.14
N THR A 130 -2.85 6.00 10.08
CA THR A 130 -3.76 6.17 8.96
C THR A 130 -5.03 5.32 9.09
N GLN A 131 -5.05 4.37 10.02
CA GLN A 131 -6.20 3.50 10.26
C GLN A 131 -7.47 4.32 10.55
N GLY A 132 -8.48 4.15 9.70
CA GLY A 132 -9.77 4.83 9.86
C GLY A 132 -9.79 6.32 9.52
N ALA A 133 -8.69 6.89 9.03
CA ALA A 133 -8.64 8.28 8.62
C ALA A 133 -9.31 8.50 7.25
N ASP A 134 -10.05 9.61 7.12
CA ASP A 134 -10.61 10.06 5.84
C ASP A 134 -9.65 11.05 5.17
N LEU A 135 -9.19 10.71 3.96
CA LEU A 135 -8.23 11.51 3.21
C LEU A 135 -8.76 12.91 2.84
N ALA A 136 -10.02 13.01 2.44
CA ALA A 136 -10.61 14.29 2.03
C ALA A 136 -10.80 15.21 3.23
N ALA A 137 -11.22 14.66 4.37
CA ALA A 137 -11.33 15.39 5.62
C ALA A 137 -9.95 15.84 6.14
N ALA A 138 -8.95 14.96 6.12
CA ALA A 138 -7.58 15.29 6.53
C ALA A 138 -6.99 16.41 5.67
N ARG A 139 -7.12 16.34 4.34
CA ARG A 139 -6.67 17.40 3.42
C ARG A 139 -7.40 18.72 3.66
N THR A 140 -8.70 18.67 3.93
CA THR A 140 -9.50 19.86 4.27
C THR A 140 -9.01 20.50 5.57
N ALA A 141 -8.79 19.71 6.62
CA ALA A 141 -8.30 20.19 7.90
C ALA A 141 -6.91 20.84 7.76
N ALA A 142 -5.98 20.16 7.09
CA ALA A 142 -4.64 20.68 6.81
C ALA A 142 -4.64 21.93 5.92
N GLY A 143 -5.61 22.07 5.02
CA GLY A 143 -5.79 23.28 4.20
C GLY A 143 -6.32 24.48 5.00
N ASN A 144 -7.22 24.23 5.96
CA ASN A 144 -7.79 25.26 6.82
C ASN A 144 -6.85 25.69 7.97
N ALA A 145 -5.97 24.80 8.41
CA ALA A 145 -4.98 25.06 9.44
C ALA A 145 -3.58 24.66 8.95
N PRO A 146 -2.93 25.51 8.13
CA PRO A 146 -1.62 25.18 7.58
C PRO A 146 -0.61 24.83 8.69
N ASP A 147 -0.54 25.61 9.76
CA ASP A 147 0.45 25.46 10.84
C ASP A 147 0.07 24.43 11.91
N ASP A 148 -1.05 23.73 11.75
CA ASP A 148 -1.43 22.61 12.61
C ASP A 148 -0.54 21.40 12.29
N ILE A 149 0.42 21.13 13.18
CA ILE A 149 1.38 20.04 13.01
C ILE A 149 0.68 18.71 12.80
N ASP A 150 -0.30 18.36 13.64
CA ASP A 150 -0.95 17.05 13.59
C ASP A 150 -1.74 16.85 12.29
N ALA A 151 -2.42 17.90 11.81
CA ALA A 151 -3.12 17.87 10.53
C ALA A 151 -2.16 17.66 9.35
N GLN A 152 -1.00 18.35 9.36
CA GLN A 152 0.00 18.19 8.31
C GLN A 152 0.65 16.79 8.34
N LEU A 153 0.96 16.27 9.53
CA LEU A 153 1.54 14.93 9.69
C LEU A 153 0.59 13.84 9.18
N LEU A 154 -0.70 13.93 9.49
CA LEU A 154 -1.70 12.95 9.04
C LEU A 154 -1.82 12.93 7.51
N VAL A 155 -1.83 14.10 6.87
CA VAL A 155 -1.88 14.16 5.39
C VAL A 155 -0.60 13.57 4.79
N ALA A 156 0.58 13.85 5.35
CA ALA A 156 1.82 13.26 4.87
C ALA A 156 1.84 11.72 5.01
N ASP A 157 1.36 11.18 6.14
CA ASP A 157 1.20 9.74 6.33
C ASP A 157 0.26 9.12 5.29
N LEU A 158 -0.89 9.75 5.04
CA LEU A 158 -1.87 9.27 4.06
C LEU A 158 -1.35 9.39 2.62
N ASP A 159 -0.61 10.47 2.31
CA ASP A 159 0.02 10.67 1.00
C ASP A 159 1.07 9.58 0.74
N VAL A 160 1.93 9.24 1.72
CA VAL A 160 2.87 8.09 1.59
C VAL A 160 2.11 6.77 1.42
N SER A 161 1.07 6.55 2.22
CA SER A 161 0.24 5.32 2.11
C SER A 161 -0.44 5.19 0.74
N GLY A 162 -0.76 6.32 0.10
CA GLY A 162 -1.32 6.39 -1.25
C GLY A 162 -0.29 6.46 -2.39
N GLY A 163 1.01 6.43 -2.09
CA GLY A 163 2.09 6.51 -3.08
C GLY A 163 2.49 7.93 -3.52
N HIS A 164 1.88 8.97 -2.94
CA HIS A 164 2.19 10.38 -3.17
C HIS A 164 3.41 10.84 -2.33
N VAL A 165 4.52 10.12 -2.46
CA VAL A 165 5.72 10.30 -1.62
C VAL A 165 6.33 11.70 -1.75
N ASP A 166 6.45 12.22 -2.96
CA ASP A 166 7.05 13.54 -3.20
C ASP A 166 6.24 14.68 -2.56
N ASP A 167 4.90 14.57 -2.60
CA ASP A 167 3.99 15.53 -1.97
C ASP A 167 4.11 15.50 -0.44
N ALA A 168 4.16 14.30 0.14
CA ALA A 168 4.35 14.10 1.57
C ALA A 168 5.69 14.68 2.06
N PHE A 169 6.79 14.35 1.39
CA PHE A 169 8.11 14.85 1.76
C PHE A 169 8.21 16.36 1.62
N SER A 170 7.71 16.92 0.51
CA SER A 170 7.71 18.37 0.30
C SER A 170 6.91 19.10 1.40
N ARG A 171 5.72 18.60 1.75
CA ARG A 171 4.90 19.12 2.85
C ARG A 171 5.66 19.17 4.17
N LEU A 172 6.30 18.05 4.55
CA LEU A 172 7.01 17.97 5.84
C LEU A 172 8.27 18.82 5.84
N ILE A 173 9.01 18.91 4.74
CA ILE A 173 10.18 19.79 4.62
C ILE A 173 9.77 21.26 4.78
N ASP A 174 8.70 21.68 4.11
CA ASP A 174 8.21 23.05 4.25
C ASP A 174 7.67 23.34 5.66
N LEU A 175 7.09 22.34 6.32
CA LEU A 175 6.67 22.45 7.72
C LEU A 175 7.87 22.55 8.67
N VAL A 176 8.97 21.82 8.44
CA VAL A 176 10.22 21.96 9.21
C VAL A 176 10.77 23.38 9.11
N ARG A 177 10.76 23.99 7.92
CA ARG A 177 11.29 25.35 7.70
C ARG A 177 10.59 26.41 8.56
N ARG A 178 9.30 26.24 8.83
CA ARG A 178 8.45 27.24 9.49
C ARG A 178 8.05 26.90 10.92
N SER A 179 8.25 25.66 11.36
CA SER A 179 8.12 25.25 12.78
C SER A 179 9.40 25.53 13.56
N ALA A 180 9.35 25.46 14.89
CA ALA A 180 10.49 25.63 15.78
C ALA A 180 10.35 24.77 17.05
N GLY A 181 11.46 24.55 17.77
CA GLY A 181 11.47 23.77 19.01
C GLY A 181 10.94 22.35 18.82
N ASP A 182 10.18 21.87 19.81
CA ASP A 182 9.64 20.51 19.85
C ASP A 182 8.79 20.17 18.62
N ASP A 183 8.04 21.13 18.07
CA ASP A 183 7.25 20.90 16.86
C ASP A 183 8.13 20.63 15.64
N ARG A 184 9.26 21.34 15.49
CA ARG A 184 10.22 21.07 14.42
C ARG A 184 10.84 19.68 14.56
N ASP A 185 11.15 19.28 15.78
CA ASP A 185 11.70 17.96 16.06
C ASP A 185 10.69 16.83 15.78
N ARG A 186 9.42 17.01 16.15
CA ARG A 186 8.34 16.06 15.83
C ARG A 186 8.18 15.87 14.33
N VAL A 187 8.22 16.94 13.55
CA VAL A 187 8.11 16.87 12.08
C VAL A 187 9.33 16.20 11.46
N ARG A 188 10.53 16.55 11.94
CA ARG A 188 11.80 15.91 11.53
C ARG A 188 11.75 14.40 11.78
N GLU A 189 11.34 13.98 12.97
CA GLU A 189 11.26 12.56 13.33
C GLU A 189 10.25 11.82 12.47
N ARG A 190 9.07 12.40 12.23
CA ARG A 190 8.09 11.78 11.33
C ARG A 190 8.64 11.62 9.90
N LEU A 191 9.34 12.62 9.38
CA LEU A 191 9.96 12.53 8.06
C LEU A 191 11.01 11.41 7.97
N LEU A 192 11.81 11.21 9.04
CA LEU A 192 12.78 10.12 9.11
C LEU A 192 12.11 8.73 9.20
N GLU A 193 11.00 8.62 9.93
CA GLU A 193 10.19 7.39 9.93
C GLU A 193 9.68 7.09 8.51
N LEU A 194 9.13 8.09 7.80
CA LEU A 194 8.63 7.91 6.44
C LEU A 194 9.73 7.59 5.41
N PHE A 195 10.96 8.07 5.59
CA PHE A 195 12.10 7.61 4.80
C PHE A 195 12.39 6.12 4.98
N THR A 196 12.13 5.58 6.18
CA THR A 196 12.30 4.16 6.46
C THR A 196 11.19 3.36 5.80
N VAL A 197 9.94 3.84 5.84
CA VAL A 197 8.80 3.21 5.14
C VAL A 197 9.02 3.14 3.63
N VAL A 198 9.47 4.25 3.01
CA VAL A 198 9.67 4.32 1.56
C VAL A 198 10.89 3.51 1.11
N GLY A 199 11.84 3.26 2.01
CA GLY A 199 13.10 2.60 1.72
C GLY A 199 14.24 3.61 1.65
N THR A 200 15.28 3.36 2.45
CA THR A 200 16.37 4.33 2.65
C THR A 200 17.28 4.55 1.43
N THR A 201 17.14 3.69 0.41
CA THR A 201 17.85 3.73 -0.87
C THR A 201 17.03 4.36 -2.01
N ASP A 202 15.78 4.76 -1.77
CA ASP A 202 14.95 5.43 -2.78
C ASP A 202 15.54 6.82 -3.14
N ASP A 203 15.58 7.14 -4.43
CA ASP A 203 16.14 8.41 -4.93
C ASP A 203 15.42 9.64 -4.33
N ARG A 204 14.11 9.54 -4.10
CA ARG A 204 13.30 10.60 -3.47
C ARG A 204 13.71 10.82 -2.03
N VAL A 205 14.06 9.76 -1.30
CA VAL A 205 14.60 9.85 0.07
C VAL A 205 15.96 10.55 0.06
N ALA A 206 16.84 10.23 -0.90
CA ALA A 206 18.14 10.88 -1.01
C ALA A 206 18.01 12.39 -1.31
N LEU A 207 17.05 12.80 -2.13
CA LEU A 207 16.74 14.21 -2.40
C LEU A 207 16.15 14.91 -1.16
N ALA A 208 15.18 14.28 -0.50
CA ALA A 208 14.51 14.83 0.67
C ALA A 208 15.46 14.99 1.87
N ARG A 209 16.42 14.08 2.09
CA ARG A 209 17.47 14.23 3.12
C ARG A 209 18.32 15.49 2.92
N ARG A 210 18.69 15.81 1.67
CA ARG A 210 19.44 17.03 1.35
C ARG A 210 18.60 18.28 1.61
N ALA A 211 17.33 18.25 1.22
CA ALA A 211 16.40 19.35 1.44
C ALA A 211 16.10 19.57 2.93
N LEU A 212 15.96 18.50 3.71
CA LEU A 212 15.80 18.55 5.17
C LEU A 212 17.04 19.18 5.84
N ALA A 213 18.25 18.77 5.46
CA ALA A 213 19.47 19.39 5.98
C ALA A 213 19.48 20.90 5.73
N SER A 214 19.13 21.34 4.52
CA SER A 214 19.02 22.77 4.19
C SER A 214 17.85 23.48 4.88
N ALA A 215 16.86 22.77 5.40
CA ALA A 215 15.75 23.36 6.15
C ALA A 215 16.10 23.56 7.64
N LEU A 216 17.07 22.81 8.16
CA LEU A 216 17.47 22.83 9.57
C LEU A 216 18.59 23.83 9.87
N PHE A 217 19.36 24.25 8.86
CA PHE A 217 20.54 25.13 8.97
C PHE A 217 20.44 26.31 8.00
#